data_AF-Q9REE0-F1
#
_entry.id   AF-Q9REE0-F1
#
_cell.length_a   1.000
_cell.length_b   1.000
_cell.length_c   1.000
_cell.angle_alpha   90.00
_cell.angle_beta   90.00
_cell.angle_gamma   90.00
#
_symmetry.space_group_name_H-M   'P 1'
#
loop_
_entity.id
_entity.type
_entity.pdbx_description
1 polymer ?
#
loop_
_entity_poly.entity_id
_entity_poly.type
_entity_poly.pdbx_seq_one_letter_code
_entity_poly.pdbx_strand_id
1 'polypeptide(L)' 'MTKEIHKKLHVLIVEARFYDGISDALLKGAVCTLQKAGASYDIVTVPGALEIPGAIAFAEKNSKVFYNG' A
#
# COMPACT_ATOMS: atom_id res chain seq x y z
N MET A 1 15.74 23.13 -17.55
CA MET A 1 14.94 22.92 -16.33
C MET A 1 13.90 21.85 -16.65
N THR A 2 14.31 20.59 -16.65
CA THR A 2 13.46 19.45 -17.00
C THR A 2 12.46 19.23 -15.87
N LYS A 3 11.18 19.47 -16.15
CA LYS A 3 10.07 19.12 -15.28
C LYS A 3 10.03 17.59 -15.26
N GLU A 4 10.65 16.97 -14.26
CA GLU A 4 10.45 15.56 -13.95
C GLU A 4 8.95 15.35 -13.75
N ILE A 5 8.32 14.67 -14.71
CA ILE A 5 6.95 14.22 -14.59
C ILE A 5 7.01 13.09 -13.55
N HIS A 6 6.92 13.44 -12.27
CA HIS A 6 6.73 12.44 -11.22
C HIS A 6 5.41 11.74 -11.52
N LYS A 7 5.48 10.57 -12.16
CA LYS A 7 4.35 9.66 -12.28
C LYS A 7 3.80 9.50 -10.87
N LYS A 8 2.55 9.92 -10.65
CA LYS A 8 1.94 9.93 -9.31
C LYS A 8 1.87 8.48 -8.83
N LEU A 9 2.77 8.11 -7.93
CA LEU A 9 2.88 6.74 -7.43
C LEU A 9 1.58 6.36 -6.73
N HIS A 10 1.10 5.16 -6.99
CA HIS A 10 -0.06 4.57 -6.36
C HIS A 10 0.34 3.23 -5.74
N VAL A 11 0.24 3.11 -4.42
CA VAL A 11 0.80 1.98 -3.65
C VAL A 11 -0.32 1.19 -2.97
N LEU A 12 -0.20 -0.13 -2.91
CA LEU A 12 -1.11 -0.97 -2.14
C LEU A 12 -0.50 -1.29 -0.78
N ILE A 13 -1.15 -0.84 0.29
CA ILE A 13 -0.82 -1.29 1.65
C ILE A 13 -1.66 -2.53 1.96
N VAL A 14 -1.02 -3.68 2.13
CA VAL A 14 -1.70 -4.88 2.64
C VAL A 14 -1.28 -5.10 4.08
N GLU A 15 -2.22 -5.01 5.02
CA GLU A 15 -1.96 -5.22 6.45
C GLU A 15 -2.64 -6.46 7.01
N ALA A 16 -1.91 -7.19 7.84
CA ALA A 16 -2.44 -8.25 8.68
C ALA A 16 -2.59 -7.74 10.10
N ARG A 17 -3.81 -7.80 10.64
CA ARG A 17 -4.14 -7.24 11.96
C ARG A 17 -4.23 -8.30 13.03
N PHE A 18 -3.09 -8.92 13.35
CA PHE A 18 -2.98 -9.85 14.49
C PHE A 18 -2.74 -9.10 15.81
N TYR A 19 -2.02 -7.97 15.77
CA TYR A 19 -1.74 -7.12 16.92
C TYR A 19 -2.10 -5.67 16.61
N ASP A 20 -3.28 -5.21 17.04
CA ASP A 20 -3.81 -3.91 16.64
C ASP A 20 -2.84 -2.74 16.89
N GLY A 21 -2.24 -2.65 18.08
CA GLY A 21 -1.34 -1.54 18.40
C GLY A 21 -0.08 -1.50 17.54
N ILE A 22 0.44 -2.66 17.13
CA ILE A 22 1.60 -2.74 16.23
C ILE A 22 1.16 -2.41 14.80
N SER A 23 0.05 -2.99 14.34
CA SER A 23 -0.50 -2.73 13.01
C SER A 23 -0.81 -1.24 12.80
N ASP A 24 -1.41 -0.58 13.80
CA ASP A 24 -1.70 0.86 13.74
C ASP A 24 -0.43 1.70 13.63
N ALA A 25 0.61 1.36 14.40
CA ALA A 25 1.88 2.08 14.36
C ALA A 25 2.57 1.92 12.99
N LEU A 26 2.58 0.70 12.44
CA LEU A 26 3.14 0.40 11.13
C LEU A 26 2.37 1.11 10.01
N LEU A 27 1.03 1.02 10.02
CA LEU A 27 0.16 1.66 9.05
C LEU A 27 0.34 3.19 9.06
N LYS A 28 0.36 3.79 10.25
CA LYS A 28 0.59 5.23 10.41
C LYS A 28 1.94 5.66 9.83
N GLY A 29 2.99 4.89 10.07
CA GLY A 29 4.33 5.15 9.53
C GLY A 29 4.36 5.08 8.00
N ALA A 30 3.77 4.04 7.41
CA ALA A 30 3.68 3.85 5.97
C ALA A 30 2.88 4.99 5.31
N VAL A 31 1.68 5.29 5.82
CA VAL A 31 0.82 6.37 5.32
C VAL A 31 1.52 7.73 5.38
N CYS A 32 2.14 8.06 6.52
CA CYS A 32 2.88 9.32 6.68
C CYS A 32 4.00 9.47 5.64
N THR A 33 4.70 8.37 5.34
CA THR A 33 5.78 8.35 4.35
C THR A 33 5.25 8.57 2.92
N LEU A 34 4.18 7.87 2.54
CA LEU A 34 3.55 8.01 1.22
C LEU A 34 2.97 9.42 1.02
N GLN A 35 2.32 9.97 2.04
CA GLN A 35 1.80 11.34 2.01
C GLN A 35 2.91 12.38 1.83
N LYS A 36 4.02 12.26 2.56
CA LYS A 36 5.20 13.14 2.39
C LYS A 36 5.79 13.06 0.97
N ALA A 37 5.71 11.90 0.33
CA ALA A 37 6.14 11.70 -1.05
C ALA A 37 5.10 12.15 -2.11
N GLY A 38 3.90 12.56 -1.69
CA GLY A 38 2.79 12.88 -2.60
C GLY A 38 2.22 11.66 -3.35
N ALA A 39 2.50 10.45 -2.85
CA ALA A 39 1.97 9.20 -3.39
C ALA A 39 0.54 8.97 -2.89
N SER A 40 -0.27 8.37 -3.76
CA SER A 40 -1.59 7.84 -3.41
C SER A 40 -1.49 6.39 -2.97
N TYR A 41 -2.47 5.90 -2.22
CA TYR A 41 -2.47 4.52 -1.75
C TYR A 41 -3.88 4.02 -1.44
N ASP A 42 -4.05 2.71 -1.50
CA ASP A 42 -5.20 1.98 -0.98
C ASP A 42 -4.74 1.06 0.16
N ILE A 43 -5.69 0.65 1.02
CA ILE A 43 -5.42 -0.23 2.15
C ILE A 43 -6.32 -1.46 2.04
N VAL A 44 -5.72 -2.64 2.13
CA VAL A 44 -6.41 -3.92 2.20
C VAL A 44 -6.02 -4.60 3.50
N THR A 45 -7.02 -4.91 4.33
CA THR A 45 -6.82 -5.67 5.57
C THR A 45 -7.08 -7.15 5.31
N VAL A 46 -6.17 -8.00 5.78
CA VAL A 46 -6.28 -9.46 5.72
C VAL A 46 -6.25 -10.09 7.12
N PRO A 47 -6.77 -11.32 7.30
CA PRO A 47 -6.81 -11.97 8.62
C PRO A 47 -5.43 -12.22 9.24
N GLY A 48 -4.41 -12.50 8.43
CA GLY A 48 -3.08 -12.87 8.90
C GLY A 48 -1.99 -12.60 7.87
N ALA A 49 -0.73 -12.79 8.28
CA ALA A 49 0.42 -12.49 7.43
C ALA A 49 0.53 -13.46 6.24
N LEU A 50 0.00 -14.68 6.37
CA LEU A 50 0.04 -15.70 5.33
C LEU A 50 -0.88 -15.36 4.14
N GLU A 51 -1.88 -14.50 4.36
CA GLU A 51 -2.81 -14.05 3.32
C GLU A 51 -2.26 -12.87 2.49
N ILE A 52 -1.21 -12.18 2.96
CA ILE A 52 -0.63 -11.01 2.28
C ILE A 52 -0.17 -11.34 0.84
N PRO A 53 0.59 -12.42 0.58
CA PRO A 53 1.00 -12.76 -0.79
C PRO A 53 -0.20 -13.01 -1.71
N GLY A 54 -1.26 -13.63 -1.19
CA GLY A 54 -2.50 -13.85 -1.93
C GLY A 54 -3.20 -12.55 -2.31
N ALA A 55 -3.34 -11.62 -1.36
CA ALA A 55 -3.92 -10.31 -1.61
C ALA A 55 -3.13 -9.50 -2.66
N ILE A 56 -1.80 -9.53 -2.60
CA ILE A 56 -0.93 -8.90 -3.60
C ILE A 56 -1.16 -9.53 -4.99
N ALA A 57 -1.19 -10.87 -5.07
CA ALA A 57 -1.44 -11.57 -6.33
C ALA A 57 -2.83 -11.28 -6.91
N PHE A 58 -3.85 -11.09 -6.06
CA PHE A 58 -5.18 -10.67 -6.52
C PHE A 58 -5.18 -9.23 -7.05
N ALA A 59 -4.44 -8.33 -6.40
CA ALA A 59 -4.31 -6.95 -6.85
C ALA A 59 -3.55 -6.84 -8.17
N GLU A 60 -2.47 -7.60 -8.35
CA GLU A 60 -1.66 -7.63 -9.58
C GLU A 60 -2.47 -8.10 -10.79
N LYS A 61 -3.34 -9.10 -10.61
CA LYS A 61 -4.22 -9.62 -11.67
C LYS A 61 -5.40 -8.69 -12.01
N ASN A 62 -5.65 -7.64 -11.23
CA ASN A 62 -6.79 -6.76 -11.42
C ASN A 62 -6.51 -5.74 -12.52
N SER A 63 -7.32 -5.73 -13.58
CA SER A 63 -7.13 -4.81 -14.72
C SER A 63 -7.68 -3.39 -14.50
N LYS A 64 -8.37 -3.12 -13.39
CA LYS A 64 -9.03 -1.82 -13.14
C LYS A 64 -8.16 -0.84 -12.37
N VAL A 65 -7.28 -1.31 -11.51
CA VAL A 65 -6.40 -0.47 -10.68
C VAL A 65 -4.97 -1.00 -10.80
N PHE A 66 -4.02 -0.10 -11.01
CA PHE A 66 -2.61 -0.42 -11.16
C PHE A 66 -1.81 0.15 -9.99
N TYR A 67 -1.07 -0.71 -9.29
CA TYR A 67 -0.19 -0.31 -8.20
C TYR A 67 1.27 -0.32 -8.67
N ASN A 68 2.04 0.66 -8.22
CA ASN A 68 3.47 0.78 -8.47
C ASN A 68 4.33 -0.03 -7.49
N GLY A 69 3.72 -0.48 -6.40
CA GLY A 69 4.33 -1.25 -5.32
C GLY A 69 3.36 -1.48 -4.19
#